data_AF-A5ZTL0-F1
#
_entry.id   AF-A5ZTL0-F1
#
_cell.length_a   1.000
_cell.length_b   1.000
_cell.length_c   1.000
_cell.angle_alpha   90.00
_cell.angle_beta   90.00
_cell.angle_gamma   90.00
#
_symmetry.space_group_name_H-M   'P 1'
#
loop_
_entity.id
_entity.type
_entity.pdbx_description
1 polymer ?
#
loop_
_entity_poly.entity_id
_entity_poly.type
_entity_poly.pdbx_seq_one_letter_code
_entity_poly.pdbx_strand_id
1 'polypeptide(L)'
;MTEETLEKLAQLLEQDQFELLIPEKMRTESGRISDKGSASMDIPLVYLMNDAVESFLVFRNVRMTGEYHSDYQGELQASMARQDGRFVLVIKQDDTVLTLFFEDLELEVHLYEYAYTGHFWVKDYEYLRQLEYRLAILRDKYDYLGEAYCTEEEIKLAALVEFPPLNYCCYPAVPEKYIVPRENPWIPSEKAIVYMKELAAECEDTSLLKMLEFYRKHPAKFWAKRLAVMLHQTKHSRIVDLLSERLQQATADYPRRFFGDDMERKYQQALERAKQRQRELKSQGIRADLLREEPFTIARDSLNYKLYLMIWKEQKGNRVTEIEEYICE
;
A
#
# COMPACT_ATOMS: atom_id res chain seq x y z
N MET A 1 25.69 -9.15 -0.89
CA MET A 1 25.19 -8.07 -1.77
C MET A 1 24.86 -8.67 -3.11
N THR A 2 23.67 -8.42 -3.62
CA THR A 2 23.25 -8.89 -4.95
C THR A 2 23.12 -7.71 -5.91
N GLU A 3 23.13 -7.99 -7.22
CA GLU A 3 22.86 -6.99 -8.26
C GLU A 3 21.49 -6.33 -8.01
N GLU A 4 20.48 -7.13 -7.67
CA GLU A 4 19.14 -6.65 -7.29
C GLU A 4 19.17 -5.62 -6.16
N THR A 5 19.89 -5.89 -5.06
CA THR A 5 19.96 -4.92 -3.94
C THR A 5 20.61 -3.59 -4.33
N LEU A 6 21.54 -3.61 -5.29
CA LEU A 6 22.19 -2.41 -5.81
C LEU A 6 21.28 -1.62 -6.76
N GLU A 7 20.53 -2.32 -7.61
CA GLU A 7 19.53 -1.69 -8.49
C GLU A 7 18.43 -1.01 -7.67
N LYS A 8 17.94 -1.66 -6.61
CA LYS A 8 16.95 -1.09 -5.69
C LYS A 8 17.48 0.14 -4.96
N LEU A 9 18.75 0.12 -4.53
CA LEU A 9 19.40 1.30 -3.94
C LEU A 9 19.52 2.44 -4.97
N ALA A 10 19.94 2.15 -6.19
CA ALA A 10 20.05 3.14 -7.25
C ALA A 10 18.68 3.77 -7.57
N GLN A 11 17.64 2.95 -7.65
CA GLN A 11 16.26 3.42 -7.88
C GLN A 11 15.81 4.42 -6.81
N LEU A 12 16.06 4.15 -5.52
CA LEU A 12 15.71 5.10 -4.45
C LEU A 12 16.45 6.43 -4.59
N LEU A 13 17.75 6.37 -4.90
CA LEU A 13 18.59 7.55 -5.04
C LEU A 13 18.19 8.39 -6.25
N GLU A 14 17.80 7.78 -7.37
CA GLU A 14 17.25 8.47 -8.55
C GLU A 14 15.91 9.16 -8.28
N GLN A 15 15.17 8.70 -7.27
CA GLN A 15 13.89 9.28 -6.85
C GLN A 15 14.05 10.30 -5.71
N ASP A 16 15.29 10.65 -5.33
CA ASP A 16 15.61 11.49 -4.17
C ASP A 16 15.03 10.95 -2.85
N GLN A 17 14.79 9.64 -2.76
CA GLN A 17 14.26 8.97 -1.57
C GLN A 17 15.40 8.35 -0.76
N PHE A 18 15.65 8.88 0.43
CA PHE A 18 16.68 8.34 1.31
C PHE A 18 16.33 8.54 2.79
N GLU A 19 15.55 7.61 3.34
CA GLU A 19 15.12 7.64 4.74
C GLU A 19 15.77 6.52 5.57
N LEU A 20 16.83 6.87 6.32
CA LEU A 20 17.49 5.96 7.25
C LEU A 20 16.74 5.87 8.58
N LEU A 21 16.50 4.64 9.04
CA LEU A 21 15.98 4.34 10.36
C LEU A 21 17.11 4.30 11.38
N ILE A 22 17.60 5.49 11.77
CA ILE A 22 18.67 5.63 12.76
C ILE A 22 18.09 5.53 14.18
N PRO A 23 18.60 4.62 15.04
CA PRO A 23 18.18 4.51 16.43
C PRO A 23 18.31 5.84 17.19
N GLU A 24 17.29 6.21 17.98
CA GLU A 24 17.26 7.48 18.72
C GLU A 24 18.49 7.72 19.60
N LYS A 25 19.06 6.65 20.18
CA LYS A 25 20.25 6.70 21.04
C LYS A 25 21.52 7.19 20.33
N MET A 26 21.53 7.23 18.99
CA MET A 26 22.63 7.74 18.17
C MET A 26 22.37 9.13 17.59
N ARG A 27 21.16 9.66 17.73
CA ARG A 27 20.82 11.01 17.28
C ARG A 27 21.33 11.99 18.35
N THR A 28 22.24 12.90 18.00
CA THR A 28 22.51 14.06 18.86
C THR A 28 21.41 15.11 18.66
N GLU A 29 21.26 16.05 19.61
CA GLU A 29 20.28 17.15 19.56
C GLU A 29 20.37 18.02 18.28
N SER A 30 21.46 17.91 17.51
CA SER A 30 21.68 18.64 16.25
C SER A 30 21.65 17.76 15.00
N GLY A 31 21.18 16.51 15.08
CA GLY A 31 21.23 15.56 13.93
C GLY A 31 22.62 15.02 13.59
N ARG A 32 23.67 15.44 14.33
CA ARG A 32 25.02 14.89 14.19
C ARG A 32 25.08 13.48 14.76
N ILE A 33 25.79 12.60 14.08
CA ILE A 33 26.06 11.25 14.60
C ILE A 33 27.38 11.33 15.33
N SER A 34 27.41 10.99 16.62
CA SER A 34 28.63 11.15 17.43
C SER A 34 29.73 10.19 16.95
N ASP A 35 30.90 10.72 16.56
CA ASP A 35 32.10 9.93 16.19
C ASP A 35 32.59 8.99 17.31
N LYS A 36 32.15 9.21 18.55
CA LYS A 36 32.57 8.45 19.72
C LYS A 36 31.65 7.26 19.96
N GLY A 37 31.94 6.17 19.25
CA GLY A 37 31.47 4.82 19.62
C GLY A 37 30.68 4.08 18.54
N SER A 38 31.12 4.10 17.28
CA SER A 38 30.53 3.27 16.23
C SER A 38 30.81 1.78 16.50
N ALA A 39 30.07 1.16 17.39
CA ALA A 39 29.80 -0.26 17.27
C ALA A 39 29.19 -0.46 15.88
N SER A 40 29.75 -1.38 15.09
CA SER A 40 29.17 -1.77 13.80
C SER A 40 27.71 -2.15 14.04
N MET A 41 26.78 -1.46 13.38
CA MET A 41 25.36 -1.72 13.51
C MET A 41 24.72 -1.85 12.14
N ASP A 42 23.58 -2.51 12.11
CA ASP A 42 22.78 -2.60 10.91
C ASP A 42 21.84 -1.40 10.83
N ILE A 43 21.77 -0.78 9.66
CA ILE A 43 20.98 0.43 9.44
C ILE A 43 20.01 0.17 8.30
N PRO A 44 18.70 0.13 8.60
CA PRO A 44 17.67 0.03 7.58
C PRO A 44 17.50 1.37 6.84
N LEU A 45 17.45 1.30 5.52
CA LEU A 45 16.93 2.33 4.63
C LEU A 45 15.54 1.90 4.18
N VAL A 46 14.54 2.76 4.35
CA VAL A 46 13.18 2.51 3.86
C VAL A 46 13.20 2.32 2.35
N TYR A 47 12.69 1.19 1.86
CA TYR A 47 12.58 0.91 0.42
C TYR A 47 11.13 1.04 -0.07
N LEU A 48 10.21 0.28 0.52
CA LEU A 48 8.78 0.42 0.27
C LEU A 48 8.03 0.18 1.58
N MET A 49 7.16 1.14 1.93
CA MET A 49 6.29 1.06 3.09
C MET A 49 4.85 1.45 2.71
N ASN A 50 3.96 0.47 2.74
CA ASN A 50 2.52 0.65 2.59
C ASN A 50 1.77 -0.43 3.40
N ASP A 51 0.44 -0.46 3.35
CA ASP A 51 -0.34 -1.39 4.18
C ASP A 51 -0.14 -2.88 3.83
N ALA A 52 0.39 -3.19 2.64
CA ALA A 52 0.69 -4.55 2.21
C ALA A 52 2.12 -4.98 2.57
N VAL A 53 3.06 -4.04 2.71
CA VAL A 53 4.48 -4.36 2.91
C VAL A 53 5.26 -3.28 3.65
N GLU A 54 6.15 -3.71 4.53
CA GLU A 54 7.27 -2.91 5.05
C GLU A 54 8.58 -3.57 4.59
N SER A 55 9.39 -2.87 3.79
CA SER A 55 10.64 -3.41 3.25
C SER A 55 11.78 -2.41 3.34
N PHE A 56 12.99 -2.94 3.56
CA PHE A 56 14.17 -2.16 3.89
C PHE A 56 15.39 -2.69 3.15
N LEU A 57 16.21 -1.77 2.66
CA LEU A 57 17.59 -2.06 2.29
C LEU A 57 18.45 -1.90 3.54
N VAL A 58 18.88 -3.01 4.13
CA VAL A 58 19.63 -3.02 5.38
C VAL A 58 21.13 -3.03 5.08
N PHE A 59 21.78 -1.92 5.41
CA PHE A 59 23.23 -1.83 5.39
C PHE A 59 23.78 -2.57 6.61
N ARG A 60 24.64 -3.57 6.39
CA ARG A 60 25.24 -4.40 7.44
C ARG A 60 26.56 -3.84 7.95
N ASN A 61 26.76 -3.89 9.26
CA ASN A 61 28.00 -3.48 9.93
C ASN A 61 28.46 -2.04 9.59
N VAL A 62 27.52 -1.10 9.61
CA VAL A 62 27.74 0.28 9.19
C VAL A 62 28.59 1.04 10.20
N ARG A 63 29.51 1.85 9.65
CA ARG A 63 30.11 3.00 10.30
C ARG A 63 29.72 4.25 9.53
N MET A 64 29.10 5.21 10.22
CA MET A 64 28.65 6.47 9.62
C MET A 64 29.58 7.61 10.02
N THR A 65 29.77 8.59 9.13
CA THR A 65 30.44 9.87 9.43
C THR A 65 29.71 11.01 8.72
N GLY A 66 29.70 12.20 9.30
CA GLY A 66 29.06 13.38 8.71
C GLY A 66 27.74 13.75 9.39
N GLU A 67 26.89 14.47 8.67
CA GLU A 67 25.62 14.98 9.17
C GLU A 67 24.47 14.45 8.29
N TYR A 68 23.39 13.99 8.91
CA TYR A 68 22.21 13.47 8.22
C TYR A 68 20.97 14.20 8.70
N HIS A 69 20.22 14.77 7.76
CA HIS A 69 18.95 15.43 8.01
C HIS A 69 17.82 14.55 7.50
N SER A 70 17.05 13.97 8.44
CA SER A 70 15.95 13.06 8.09
C SER A 70 14.75 13.76 7.47
N ASP A 71 14.61 15.07 7.67
CA ASP A 71 13.55 15.92 7.15
C ASP A 71 13.95 16.69 5.88
N TYR A 72 15.14 16.40 5.32
CA TYR A 72 15.60 17.02 4.09
C TYR A 72 14.66 16.71 2.92
N GLN A 73 14.25 17.76 2.20
CA GLN A 73 13.45 17.68 0.99
C GLN A 73 14.19 18.40 -0.13
N GLY A 74 14.80 17.65 -1.04
CA GLY A 74 15.56 18.20 -2.16
C GLY A 74 16.32 17.13 -2.93
N GLU A 75 17.03 17.56 -3.98
CA GLU A 75 17.86 16.68 -4.80
C GLU A 75 18.98 16.05 -3.94
N LEU A 76 19.22 14.76 -4.15
CA LEU A 76 20.31 14.01 -3.53
C LEU A 76 21.44 13.79 -4.53
N GLN A 77 22.67 14.03 -4.11
CA GLN A 77 23.84 13.56 -4.86
C GLN A 77 24.43 12.35 -4.16
N ALA A 78 24.49 11.23 -4.87
CA ALA A 78 25.01 9.98 -4.33
C ALA A 78 26.19 9.47 -5.15
N SER A 79 27.18 8.90 -4.47
CA SER A 79 28.24 8.13 -5.12
C SER A 79 28.61 6.94 -4.27
N MET A 80 28.95 5.83 -4.94
CA MET A 80 29.35 4.61 -4.26
C MET A 80 30.71 4.14 -4.77
N ALA A 81 31.58 3.76 -3.84
CA ALA A 81 32.91 3.24 -4.13
C ALA A 81 33.24 2.06 -3.20
N ARG A 82 34.36 1.39 -3.47
CA ARG A 82 34.91 0.35 -2.60
C ARG A 82 36.25 0.81 -2.05
N GLN A 83 36.41 0.76 -0.73
CA GLN A 83 37.62 1.17 -0.02
C GLN A 83 37.94 0.18 1.09
N ASP A 84 39.19 -0.29 1.16
CA ASP A 84 39.69 -1.18 2.22
C ASP A 84 38.80 -2.43 2.47
N GLY A 85 38.26 -2.99 1.39
CA GLY A 85 37.39 -4.17 1.43
C GLY A 85 35.92 -3.88 1.74
N ARG A 86 35.55 -2.64 2.09
CA ARG A 86 34.19 -2.18 2.42
C ARG A 86 33.59 -1.34 1.30
N PHE A 87 32.26 -1.25 1.29
CA PHE A 87 31.53 -0.31 0.45
C PHE A 87 31.42 1.04 1.14
N VAL A 88 31.50 2.10 0.35
CA VAL A 88 31.41 3.49 0.80
C VAL A 88 30.31 4.16 -0.02
N LEU A 89 29.21 4.54 0.63
CA LEU A 89 28.15 5.33 0.04
C LEU A 89 28.24 6.76 0.59
N VAL A 90 28.43 7.73 -0.29
CA VAL A 90 28.43 9.16 0.06
C VAL A 90 27.14 9.76 -0.45
N ILE A 91 26.36 10.36 0.45
CA ILE A 91 25.12 11.07 0.18
C ILE A 91 25.31 12.53 0.54
N LYS A 92 24.95 13.44 -0.36
CA LYS A 92 24.97 14.87 -0.12
C LYS A 92 23.54 15.41 -0.13
N GLN A 93 23.18 16.08 0.96
CA GLN A 93 21.92 16.78 1.20
C GLN A 93 22.25 18.28 1.27
N ASP A 94 22.21 18.94 0.11
CA ASP A 94 22.64 20.34 -0.06
C ASP A 94 24.08 20.59 0.47
N ASP A 95 24.25 21.37 1.53
CA ASP A 95 25.57 21.66 2.13
C ASP A 95 26.08 20.55 3.06
N THR A 96 25.25 19.55 3.38
CA THR A 96 25.63 18.46 4.30
C THR A 96 26.00 17.19 3.54
N VAL A 97 26.93 16.42 4.12
CA VAL A 97 27.41 15.17 3.56
C VAL A 97 27.34 14.09 4.63
N LEU A 98 26.74 12.98 4.27
CA LEU A 98 26.73 11.73 5.02
C LEU A 98 27.55 10.68 4.26
N THR A 99 28.41 9.97 4.98
CA THR A 99 29.15 8.84 4.43
C THR A 99 28.86 7.57 5.24
N LEU A 100 28.45 6.51 4.55
CA LEU A 100 28.25 5.17 5.10
C LEU A 100 29.37 4.25 4.65
N PHE A 101 30.10 3.67 5.60
CA PHE A 101 31.01 2.55 5.36
C PHE A 101 30.33 1.27 5.81
N PHE A 102 30.09 0.32 4.92
CA PHE A 102 29.34 -0.90 5.23
C PHE A 102 29.93 -2.13 4.55
N GLU A 103 29.60 -3.30 5.07
CA GLU A 103 30.15 -4.57 4.59
C GLU A 103 29.23 -5.25 3.59
N ASP A 104 27.91 -5.18 3.82
CA ASP A 104 26.91 -5.77 2.95
C ASP A 104 25.62 -4.94 2.89
N LEU A 105 24.80 -5.19 1.87
CA LEU A 105 23.46 -4.66 1.68
C LEU A 105 22.50 -5.83 1.42
N GLU A 106 21.46 -5.92 2.24
CA GLU A 106 20.45 -6.97 2.18
C GLU A 106 19.05 -6.38 2.07
N LEU A 107 18.15 -7.05 1.36
CA LEU A 107 16.74 -6.68 1.31
C LEU A 107 15.98 -7.46 2.39
N GLU A 108 15.38 -6.75 3.34
CA GLU A 108 14.43 -7.32 4.30
C GLU A 108 13.00 -6.95 3.88
N VAL A 109 12.10 -7.93 3.84
CA VAL A 109 10.71 -7.75 3.40
C VAL A 109 9.75 -8.37 4.41
N HIS A 110 8.79 -7.56 4.86
CA HIS A 110 7.71 -7.98 5.75
C HIS A 110 6.38 -7.77 5.02
N LEU A 111 5.73 -8.86 4.62
CA LEU A 111 4.42 -8.84 3.99
C LEU A 111 3.31 -8.93 5.05
N TYR A 112 2.24 -8.18 4.85
CA TYR A 112 1.09 -8.14 5.76
C TYR A 112 -0.22 -8.37 5.03
N GLU A 113 -1.20 -8.88 5.75
CA GLU A 113 -2.57 -9.01 5.24
C GLU A 113 -3.21 -7.61 5.13
N TYR A 114 -3.66 -7.26 3.93
CA TYR A 114 -4.17 -5.92 3.62
C TYR A 114 -5.57 -5.93 2.99
N ALA A 115 -6.21 -7.09 2.85
CA ALA A 115 -7.57 -7.20 2.33
C ALA A 115 -8.62 -6.55 3.26
N TYR A 116 -8.32 -6.41 4.55
CA TYR A 116 -9.17 -5.68 5.51
C TYR A 116 -8.72 -4.24 5.78
N THR A 117 -7.73 -3.71 5.07
CA THR A 117 -7.28 -2.31 5.23
C THR A 117 -8.37 -1.32 4.82
N GLY A 118 -8.62 -0.28 5.63
CA GLY A 118 -9.69 0.68 5.42
C GLY A 118 -9.27 2.14 5.64
N HIS A 119 -9.27 2.96 4.58
CA HIS A 119 -9.00 4.41 4.62
C HIS A 119 -10.14 5.22 4.01
N PHE A 120 -10.78 6.08 4.79
CA PHE A 120 -12.01 6.78 4.38
C PHE A 120 -11.79 8.27 4.08
N TRP A 121 -10.76 8.59 3.28
CA TRP A 121 -10.38 9.98 2.97
C TRP A 121 -11.34 10.69 2.01
N VAL A 122 -11.96 9.94 1.09
CA VAL A 122 -12.86 10.48 0.06
C VAL A 122 -14.25 9.84 0.23
N LYS A 123 -15.27 10.69 0.25
CA LYS A 123 -16.67 10.29 0.45
C LYS A 123 -17.29 9.66 -0.79
N ASP A 124 -18.39 8.94 -0.57
CA ASP A 124 -19.24 8.28 -1.54
C ASP A 124 -18.57 7.10 -2.26
N TYR A 125 -19.26 5.95 -2.22
CA TYR A 125 -18.78 4.66 -2.76
C TYR A 125 -17.45 4.21 -2.11
N GLU A 126 -17.36 4.35 -0.79
CA GLU A 126 -16.17 4.08 0.01
C GLU A 126 -15.61 2.68 -0.26
N TYR A 127 -16.48 1.68 -0.46
CA TYR A 127 -16.07 0.31 -0.77
C TYR A 127 -15.33 0.15 -2.11
N LEU A 128 -15.67 0.93 -3.15
CA LEU A 128 -14.95 0.92 -4.43
C LEU A 128 -13.61 1.63 -4.29
N ARG A 129 -13.55 2.68 -3.47
CA ARG A 129 -12.30 3.37 -3.14
C ARG A 129 -11.38 2.50 -2.30
N GLN A 130 -11.92 1.68 -1.40
CA GLN A 130 -11.11 0.70 -0.67
C GLN A 130 -10.48 -0.32 -1.61
N LEU A 131 -11.25 -0.81 -2.60
CA LEU A 131 -10.68 -1.69 -3.62
C LEU A 131 -9.60 -0.96 -4.42
N GLU A 132 -9.86 0.27 -4.87
CA GLU A 132 -8.88 1.06 -5.61
C GLU A 132 -7.57 1.23 -4.83
N TYR A 133 -7.66 1.63 -3.56
CA TYR A 133 -6.51 1.78 -2.68
C TYR A 133 -5.73 0.47 -2.50
N ARG A 134 -6.42 -0.63 -2.20
CA ARG A 134 -5.79 -1.95 -2.01
C ARG A 134 -5.12 -2.46 -3.28
N LEU A 135 -5.69 -2.17 -4.45
CA LEU A 135 -5.08 -2.49 -5.73
C LEU A 135 -3.86 -1.61 -6.00
N ALA A 136 -3.90 -0.33 -5.62
CA ALA A 136 -2.77 0.59 -5.75
C ALA A 136 -1.56 0.17 -4.90
N ILE A 137 -1.75 -0.11 -3.60
CA ILE A 137 -0.65 -0.56 -2.73
C ILE A 137 -0.09 -1.93 -3.14
N LEU A 138 -0.95 -2.81 -3.69
CA LEU A 138 -0.53 -4.08 -4.27
C LEU A 138 0.29 -3.86 -5.54
N ARG A 139 -0.08 -2.87 -6.35
CA ARG A 139 0.68 -2.53 -7.56
C ARG A 139 2.06 -2.00 -7.19
N ASP A 140 2.18 -1.16 -6.16
CA ASP A 140 3.48 -0.72 -5.66
C ASP A 140 4.32 -1.90 -5.16
N LYS A 141 3.72 -2.82 -4.39
CA LYS A 141 4.37 -4.07 -3.96
C LYS A 141 4.92 -4.84 -5.18
N TYR A 142 4.13 -5.01 -6.24
CA TYR A 142 4.56 -5.70 -7.45
C TYR A 142 5.67 -4.95 -8.20
N ASP A 143 5.52 -3.64 -8.43
CA ASP A 143 6.46 -2.86 -9.24
C ASP A 143 7.82 -2.69 -8.54
N TYR A 144 7.85 -2.54 -7.21
CA TYR A 144 9.10 -2.33 -6.46
C TYR A 144 9.79 -3.63 -6.01
N LEU A 145 9.03 -4.65 -5.58
CA LEU A 145 9.61 -5.90 -5.08
C LEU A 145 9.67 -7.00 -6.14
N GLY A 146 8.79 -6.94 -7.14
CA GLY A 146 8.72 -7.91 -8.23
C GLY A 146 7.77 -9.07 -7.96
N GLU A 147 7.62 -9.93 -8.97
CA GLU A 147 6.63 -11.02 -8.97
C GLU A 147 6.89 -12.06 -7.86
N ALA A 148 8.15 -12.22 -7.43
CA ALA A 148 8.54 -13.19 -6.41
C ALA A 148 7.87 -12.95 -5.03
N TYR A 149 7.39 -11.74 -4.78
CA TYR A 149 6.70 -11.38 -3.54
C TYR A 149 5.17 -11.37 -3.67
N CYS A 150 4.65 -11.73 -4.85
CA CYS A 150 3.21 -11.74 -5.13
C CYS A 150 2.72 -13.16 -5.41
N THR A 151 1.50 -13.47 -4.98
CA THR A 151 0.77 -14.66 -5.43
C THR A 151 0.34 -14.52 -6.89
N GLU A 152 0.01 -15.63 -7.56
CA GLU A 152 -0.51 -15.58 -8.94
C GLU A 152 -1.78 -14.72 -9.06
N GLU A 153 -2.63 -14.73 -8.04
CA GLU A 153 -3.86 -13.93 -8.02
C GLU A 153 -3.56 -12.45 -7.77
N GLU A 154 -2.60 -12.13 -6.90
CA GLU A 154 -2.11 -10.76 -6.70
C GLU A 154 -1.57 -10.14 -7.99
N ILE A 155 -0.86 -10.90 -8.82
CA ILE A 155 -0.34 -10.39 -10.11
C ILE A 155 -1.49 -9.96 -11.04
N LYS A 156 -2.59 -10.73 -11.07
CA LYS A 156 -3.79 -10.38 -11.86
C LYS A 156 -4.51 -9.17 -11.27
N LEU A 157 -4.65 -9.12 -9.95
CA LEU A 157 -5.27 -8.00 -9.24
C LEU A 157 -4.46 -6.70 -9.44
N ALA A 158 -3.13 -6.74 -9.34
CA ALA A 158 -2.25 -5.58 -9.54
C ALA A 158 -2.44 -4.93 -10.93
N ALA A 159 -2.80 -5.71 -11.95
CA ALA A 159 -3.11 -5.18 -13.28
C ALA A 159 -4.36 -4.29 -13.28
N LEU A 160 -5.29 -4.43 -12.34
CA LEU A 160 -6.54 -3.66 -12.29
C LEU A 160 -6.34 -2.18 -11.96
N VAL A 161 -5.18 -1.76 -11.46
CA VAL A 161 -4.82 -0.32 -11.41
C VAL A 161 -4.84 0.31 -12.81
N GLU A 162 -4.66 -0.51 -13.84
CA GLU A 162 -4.77 -0.12 -15.24
C GLU A 162 -6.17 -0.32 -15.82
N PHE A 163 -7.19 -0.50 -14.98
CA PHE A 163 -8.60 -0.56 -15.38
C PHE A 163 -9.31 0.74 -14.95
N PRO A 164 -9.48 1.73 -15.85
CA PRO A 164 -10.00 3.06 -15.52
C PRO A 164 -11.35 3.10 -14.79
N PRO A 165 -12.29 2.17 -15.01
CA PRO A 165 -13.53 2.12 -14.24
C PRO A 165 -13.37 1.77 -12.76
N LEU A 166 -12.25 1.18 -12.32
CA LEU A 166 -11.95 0.82 -10.92
C LEU A 166 -10.56 1.32 -10.49
N ASN A 167 -10.15 2.50 -10.97
CA ASN A 167 -8.93 3.15 -10.49
C ASN A 167 -9.19 4.63 -10.16
N TYR A 168 -8.13 5.38 -9.84
CA TYR A 168 -8.20 6.80 -9.51
C TYR A 168 -8.96 7.69 -10.51
N CYS A 169 -9.16 7.25 -11.76
CA CYS A 169 -9.92 8.01 -12.76
C CYS A 169 -11.41 8.13 -12.43
N CYS A 170 -11.96 7.11 -11.77
CA CYS A 170 -13.37 7.05 -11.39
C CYS A 170 -13.58 6.98 -9.87
N TYR A 171 -12.66 6.33 -9.15
CA TYR A 171 -12.74 6.08 -7.72
C TYR A 171 -11.42 6.42 -7.01
N PRO A 172 -10.93 7.67 -7.07
CA PRO A 172 -9.74 8.06 -6.31
C PRO A 172 -9.95 7.80 -4.82
N ALA A 173 -9.11 6.97 -4.20
CA ALA A 173 -9.15 6.74 -2.77
C ALA A 173 -8.43 7.85 -1.99
N VAL A 174 -7.41 8.46 -2.61
CA VAL A 174 -6.62 9.55 -2.03
C VAL A 174 -7.04 10.93 -2.56
N PRO A 175 -6.77 12.01 -1.80
CA PRO A 175 -6.84 13.37 -2.32
C PRO A 175 -5.99 13.58 -3.58
N GLU A 176 -6.41 14.49 -4.46
CA GLU A 176 -5.78 14.74 -5.78
C GLU A 176 -4.27 15.01 -5.72
N LYS A 177 -3.80 15.68 -4.65
CA LYS A 177 -2.37 15.98 -4.45
C LYS A 177 -1.47 14.75 -4.30
N TYR A 178 -2.04 13.57 -4.05
CA TYR A 178 -1.31 12.30 -3.91
C TYR A 178 -1.49 11.39 -5.13
N ILE A 179 -2.27 11.80 -6.13
CA ILE A 179 -2.49 11.00 -7.34
C ILE A 179 -1.31 11.20 -8.30
N VAL A 180 -0.69 10.10 -8.71
CA VAL A 180 0.32 10.11 -9.79
C VAL A 180 -0.39 9.99 -11.14
N PRO A 181 -0.36 11.02 -12.01
CA PRO A 181 -1.03 10.98 -13.29
C PRO A 181 -0.41 9.94 -14.23
N ARG A 182 -1.26 9.28 -15.04
CA ARG A 182 -0.83 8.39 -16.14
C ARG A 182 -0.98 9.11 -17.47
N GLU A 183 -0.14 8.77 -18.45
CA GLU A 183 -0.20 9.34 -19.79
C GLU A 183 -1.53 9.03 -20.51
N ASN A 184 -2.01 7.77 -20.40
CA ASN A 184 -3.23 7.29 -21.06
C ASN A 184 -4.25 6.77 -20.04
N PRO A 185 -4.83 7.62 -19.19
CA PRO A 185 -5.59 7.21 -18.00
C PRO A 185 -6.94 6.56 -18.33
N TRP A 186 -7.44 6.68 -19.57
CA TRP A 186 -8.74 6.14 -20.00
C TRP A 186 -8.64 4.93 -20.92
N ILE A 187 -7.43 4.40 -21.14
CA ILE A 187 -7.21 3.19 -21.94
C ILE A 187 -6.87 2.07 -20.96
N PRO A 188 -7.67 0.99 -20.90
CA PRO A 188 -7.36 -0.12 -20.03
C PRO A 188 -6.18 -0.93 -20.60
N SER A 189 -5.33 -1.48 -19.73
CA SER A 189 -4.38 -2.48 -20.21
C SER A 189 -5.08 -3.78 -20.59
N GLU A 190 -4.46 -4.53 -21.50
CA GLU A 190 -5.03 -5.79 -21.99
C GLU A 190 -5.19 -6.81 -20.85
N LYS A 191 -4.21 -6.91 -19.94
CA LYS A 191 -4.28 -7.77 -18.76
C LYS A 191 -5.48 -7.41 -17.88
N ALA A 192 -5.66 -6.12 -17.61
CA ALA A 192 -6.70 -5.62 -16.71
C ALA A 192 -8.12 -5.88 -17.25
N ILE A 193 -8.36 -5.58 -18.54
CA ILE A 193 -9.68 -5.77 -19.14
C ILE A 193 -10.02 -7.25 -19.36
N VAL A 194 -9.03 -8.09 -19.65
CA VAL A 194 -9.22 -9.55 -19.74
C VAL A 194 -9.66 -10.11 -18.39
N TYR A 195 -8.94 -9.78 -17.31
CA TYR A 195 -9.29 -10.26 -15.98
C TYR A 195 -10.67 -9.78 -15.51
N MET A 196 -11.04 -8.51 -15.77
CA MET A 196 -12.40 -8.04 -15.50
C MET A 196 -13.48 -8.79 -16.30
N LYS A 197 -13.18 -9.22 -17.53
CA LYS A 197 -14.11 -10.04 -18.34
C LYS A 197 -14.23 -11.46 -17.78
N GLU A 198 -13.14 -12.06 -17.31
CA GLU A 198 -13.14 -13.35 -16.64
C GLU A 198 -14.04 -13.32 -15.39
N LEU A 199 -13.84 -12.30 -14.54
CA LEU A 199 -14.68 -12.08 -13.35
C LEU A 199 -16.16 -11.87 -13.71
N ALA A 200 -16.45 -11.07 -14.75
CA ALA A 200 -17.82 -10.85 -15.20
C ALA A 200 -18.47 -12.14 -15.74
N ALA A 201 -17.71 -12.99 -16.43
CA ALA A 201 -18.18 -14.28 -16.91
C ALA A 201 -18.44 -15.27 -15.77
N GLU A 202 -17.57 -15.31 -14.76
CA GLU A 202 -17.75 -16.11 -13.53
C GLU A 202 -18.98 -15.67 -12.74
N CYS A 203 -19.30 -14.37 -12.74
CA CYS A 203 -20.51 -13.82 -12.15
C CYS A 203 -21.76 -13.99 -13.03
N GLU A 204 -21.64 -14.58 -14.22
CA GLU A 204 -22.69 -14.68 -15.24
C GLU A 204 -23.31 -13.32 -15.65
N ASP A 205 -22.56 -12.23 -15.49
CA ASP A 205 -23.02 -10.87 -15.79
C ASP A 205 -22.85 -10.52 -17.27
N THR A 206 -23.76 -11.06 -18.07
CA THR A 206 -23.76 -10.88 -19.53
C THR A 206 -23.83 -9.41 -19.97
N SER A 207 -24.44 -8.53 -19.15
CA SER A 207 -24.58 -7.11 -19.49
C SER A 207 -23.29 -6.33 -19.23
N LEU A 208 -22.61 -6.60 -18.13
CA LEU A 208 -21.29 -6.04 -17.85
C LEU A 208 -20.26 -6.55 -18.85
N LEU A 209 -20.27 -7.86 -19.14
CA LEU A 209 -19.36 -8.47 -20.12
C LEU A 209 -19.47 -7.82 -21.50
N LYS A 210 -20.69 -7.58 -22.00
CA LYS A 210 -20.92 -6.87 -23.27
C LYS A 210 -20.36 -5.44 -23.24
N MET A 211 -20.51 -4.73 -22.13
CA MET A 211 -19.97 -3.38 -21.99
C MET A 211 -18.43 -3.38 -21.94
N LEU A 212 -17.82 -4.35 -21.25
CA LEU A 212 -16.36 -4.54 -21.22
C LEU A 212 -15.81 -4.81 -22.62
N GLU A 213 -16.45 -5.69 -23.41
CA GLU A 213 -16.04 -5.96 -24.79
C GLU A 213 -16.13 -4.72 -25.69
N PHE A 214 -17.18 -3.92 -25.50
CA PHE A 214 -17.33 -2.67 -26.23
C PHE A 214 -16.26 -1.66 -25.85
N TYR A 215 -16.02 -1.46 -24.55
CA TYR A 215 -15.01 -0.55 -24.03
C TYR A 215 -13.60 -0.94 -24.47
N ARG A 216 -13.30 -2.25 -24.52
CA ARG A 216 -12.03 -2.76 -25.06
C ARG A 216 -11.76 -2.32 -26.49
N LYS A 217 -12.79 -2.30 -27.36
CA LYS A 217 -12.69 -1.89 -28.76
C LYS A 217 -12.69 -0.37 -28.93
N HIS A 218 -13.34 0.34 -28.02
CA HIS A 218 -13.54 1.79 -28.08
C HIS A 218 -13.22 2.46 -26.73
N PRO A 219 -11.95 2.44 -26.29
CA PRO A 219 -11.58 3.00 -25.01
C PRO A 219 -11.77 4.52 -25.04
N ALA A 220 -12.69 5.01 -24.21
CA ALA A 220 -12.94 6.44 -24.05
C ALA A 220 -13.45 6.73 -22.65
N LYS A 221 -13.15 7.96 -22.16
CA LYS A 221 -13.59 8.47 -20.86
C LYS A 221 -15.08 8.26 -20.58
N PHE A 222 -15.93 8.48 -21.58
CA PHE A 222 -17.38 8.30 -21.45
C PHE A 222 -17.75 6.85 -21.10
N TRP A 223 -17.17 5.88 -21.80
CA TRP A 223 -17.43 4.45 -21.57
C TRP A 223 -16.83 3.94 -20.27
N ALA A 224 -15.65 4.44 -19.91
CA ALA A 224 -15.03 4.15 -18.62
C ALA A 224 -15.93 4.59 -17.45
N LYS A 225 -16.44 5.82 -17.50
CA LYS A 225 -17.39 6.34 -16.49
C LYS A 225 -18.70 5.55 -16.47
N ARG A 226 -19.19 5.10 -17.63
CA ARG A 226 -20.39 4.27 -17.69
C ARG A 226 -20.18 2.90 -17.03
N LEU A 227 -19.03 2.27 -17.26
CA LEU A 227 -18.64 1.04 -16.56
C LEU A 227 -18.47 1.27 -15.05
N ALA A 228 -17.87 2.39 -14.65
CA ALA A 228 -17.74 2.74 -13.24
C ALA A 228 -19.12 2.83 -12.58
N VAL A 229 -20.09 3.48 -13.24
CA VAL A 229 -21.48 3.53 -12.78
C VAL A 229 -22.09 2.15 -12.64
N MET A 230 -21.81 1.23 -13.56
CA MET A 230 -22.28 -0.15 -13.46
C MET A 230 -21.75 -0.83 -12.19
N LEU A 231 -20.48 -0.63 -11.81
CA LEU A 231 -19.88 -1.25 -10.62
C LEU A 231 -20.56 -0.86 -9.29
N HIS A 232 -21.26 0.28 -9.23
CA HIS A 232 -21.99 0.66 -8.02
C HIS A 232 -23.48 0.30 -8.03
N GLN A 233 -24.01 -0.24 -9.13
CA GLN A 233 -25.40 -0.67 -9.20
C GLN A 233 -25.58 -2.04 -8.54
N THR A 234 -26.71 -2.23 -7.85
CA THR A 234 -27.02 -3.50 -7.18
C THR A 234 -27.09 -4.68 -8.14
N LYS A 235 -27.52 -4.43 -9.39
CA LYS A 235 -27.51 -5.41 -10.48
C LYS A 235 -26.13 -6.07 -10.71
N HIS A 236 -25.05 -5.32 -10.51
CA HIS A 236 -23.68 -5.72 -10.81
C HIS A 236 -22.86 -6.01 -9.54
N SER A 237 -23.53 -6.09 -8.38
CA SER A 237 -22.86 -6.16 -7.07
C SER A 237 -21.90 -7.34 -6.93
N ARG A 238 -22.23 -8.47 -7.55
CA ARG A 238 -21.49 -9.73 -7.40
C ARG A 238 -20.04 -9.60 -7.85
N ILE A 239 -19.72 -8.80 -8.87
CA ILE A 239 -18.34 -8.64 -9.32
C ILE A 239 -17.46 -7.95 -8.28
N VAL A 240 -18.02 -6.98 -7.56
CA VAL A 240 -17.31 -6.25 -6.50
C VAL A 240 -17.10 -7.15 -5.28
N ASP A 241 -18.11 -7.94 -4.94
CA ASP A 241 -17.99 -8.94 -3.87
C ASP A 241 -16.93 -9.98 -4.24
N LEU A 242 -16.93 -10.48 -5.48
CA LEU A 242 -15.93 -11.43 -5.97
C LEU A 242 -14.52 -10.84 -5.95
N LEU A 243 -14.32 -9.60 -6.39
CA LEU A 243 -13.02 -8.92 -6.29
C LEU A 243 -12.51 -8.84 -4.85
N SER A 244 -13.41 -8.54 -3.91
CA SER A 244 -13.09 -8.51 -2.48
C SER A 244 -12.72 -9.90 -1.97
N GLU A 245 -13.45 -10.95 -2.39
CA GLU A 245 -13.15 -12.35 -2.07
C GLU A 245 -11.79 -12.79 -2.63
N ARG A 246 -11.44 -12.40 -3.88
CA ARG A 246 -10.14 -12.70 -4.49
C ARG A 246 -8.99 -12.04 -3.73
N LEU A 247 -9.14 -10.78 -3.34
CA LEU A 247 -8.16 -10.10 -2.47
C LEU A 247 -8.00 -10.81 -1.13
N GLN A 248 -9.11 -11.14 -0.45
CA GLN A 248 -9.07 -11.84 0.84
C GLN A 248 -8.36 -13.19 0.75
N GLN A 249 -8.62 -13.96 -0.31
CA GLN A 249 -7.97 -15.25 -0.53
C GLN A 249 -6.48 -15.08 -0.83
N ALA A 250 -6.12 -14.12 -1.68
CA ALA A 250 -4.75 -13.90 -2.10
C ALA A 250 -3.83 -13.41 -0.95
N THR A 251 -4.40 -12.77 0.06
CA THR A 251 -3.64 -12.25 1.22
C THR A 251 -3.83 -13.08 2.50
N ALA A 252 -4.56 -14.20 2.45
CA ALA A 252 -4.96 -14.95 3.64
C ALA A 252 -3.77 -15.54 4.42
N ASP A 253 -2.69 -15.87 3.72
CA ASP A 253 -1.48 -16.46 4.31
C ASP A 253 -0.53 -15.41 4.90
N TYR A 254 -0.78 -14.12 4.66
CA TYR A 254 0.00 -13.05 5.26
C TYR A 254 -0.42 -12.79 6.71
N PRO A 255 0.53 -12.48 7.61
CA PRO A 255 0.19 -12.17 9.00
C PRO A 255 -0.47 -10.80 9.12
N ARG A 256 -1.29 -10.62 10.16
CA ARG A 256 -1.65 -9.29 10.67
C ARG A 256 -0.45 -8.69 11.41
N ARG A 257 -0.33 -7.37 11.38
CA ARG A 257 0.60 -6.62 12.23
C ARG A 257 0.36 -6.89 13.72
N PHE A 258 1.44 -6.96 14.48
CA PHE A 258 1.39 -7.14 15.93
C PHE A 258 2.15 -6.02 16.63
N PHE A 259 1.49 -5.32 17.55
CA PHE A 259 2.02 -4.11 18.20
C PHE A 259 2.36 -4.31 19.69
N GLY A 260 2.45 -5.57 20.13
CA GLY A 260 2.65 -5.94 21.53
C GLY A 260 1.35 -6.13 22.31
N ASP A 261 1.47 -6.77 23.47
CA ASP A 261 0.32 -7.26 24.26
C ASP A 261 -0.62 -6.14 24.70
N ASP A 262 -0.09 -4.96 25.02
CA ASP A 262 -0.92 -3.84 25.49
C ASP A 262 -1.85 -3.32 24.40
N MET A 263 -1.33 -3.12 23.19
CA MET A 263 -2.14 -2.69 22.05
C MET A 263 -3.08 -3.81 21.60
N GLU A 264 -2.64 -5.07 21.68
CA GLU A 264 -3.49 -6.21 21.35
C GLU A 264 -4.72 -6.29 22.26
N ARG A 265 -4.57 -6.03 23.56
CA ARG A 265 -5.72 -5.97 24.48
C ARG A 265 -6.72 -4.89 24.08
N LYS A 266 -6.25 -3.69 23.71
CA LYS A 266 -7.10 -2.57 23.24
C LYS A 266 -7.82 -2.92 21.95
N TYR A 267 -7.08 -3.52 21.00
CA TYR A 267 -7.64 -4.03 19.76
C TYR A 267 -8.76 -5.05 20.00
N GLN A 268 -8.55 -6.05 20.86
CA GLN A 268 -9.57 -7.06 21.14
C GLN A 268 -10.83 -6.44 21.78
N GLN A 269 -10.68 -5.44 22.65
CA GLN A 269 -11.82 -4.72 23.23
C GLN A 269 -12.61 -3.93 22.17
N ALA A 270 -11.93 -3.21 21.27
CA ALA A 270 -12.58 -2.53 20.15
C ALA A 270 -13.24 -3.53 19.18
N LEU A 271 -12.57 -4.65 18.90
CA LEU A 271 -13.05 -5.71 18.03
C LEU A 271 -14.33 -6.35 18.54
N GLU A 272 -14.42 -6.64 19.84
CA GLU A 272 -15.63 -7.23 20.41
C GLU A 272 -16.82 -6.25 20.35
N ARG A 273 -16.59 -4.95 20.58
CA ARG A 273 -17.64 -3.93 20.40
C ARG A 273 -18.10 -3.85 18.94
N ALA A 274 -17.17 -3.82 17.99
CA ALA A 274 -17.49 -3.80 16.56
C ALA A 274 -18.21 -5.09 16.11
N LYS A 275 -17.76 -6.27 16.55
CA LYS A 275 -18.43 -7.55 16.27
C LYS A 275 -19.82 -7.64 16.90
N GLN A 276 -20.01 -7.10 18.10
CA GLN A 276 -21.34 -7.03 18.71
C GLN A 276 -22.28 -6.21 17.84
N ARG A 277 -21.87 -5.01 17.45
CA ARG A 277 -22.64 -4.15 16.54
C ARG A 277 -22.89 -4.81 15.19
N GLN A 278 -21.90 -5.50 14.62
CA GLN A 278 -22.04 -6.26 13.38
C GLN A 278 -23.11 -7.36 13.51
N ARG A 279 -23.16 -8.08 14.65
CA ARG A 279 -24.20 -9.08 14.94
C ARG A 279 -25.59 -8.45 15.05
N GLU A 280 -25.71 -7.29 15.67
CA GLU A 280 -26.97 -6.53 15.77
C GLU A 280 -27.47 -6.06 14.39
N LEU A 281 -26.58 -5.57 13.53
CA LEU A 281 -26.91 -5.21 12.16
C LEU A 281 -27.34 -6.45 11.36
N LYS A 282 -26.62 -7.56 11.51
CA LYS A 282 -26.95 -8.82 10.85
C LYS A 282 -28.32 -9.35 11.24
N SER A 283 -28.73 -9.23 12.51
CA SER A 283 -30.08 -9.65 12.95
C SER A 283 -31.21 -8.78 12.37
N GLN A 284 -30.88 -7.56 11.94
CA GLN A 284 -31.76 -6.66 11.19
C GLN A 284 -31.71 -6.89 9.67
N GLY A 285 -30.94 -7.89 9.20
CA GLY A 285 -30.73 -8.16 7.77
C GLY A 285 -29.77 -7.19 7.08
N ILE A 286 -29.02 -6.39 7.85
CA ILE A 286 -28.06 -5.42 7.33
C ILE A 286 -26.67 -6.07 7.30
N ARG A 287 -26.02 -6.07 6.13
CA ARG A 287 -24.62 -6.50 6.00
C ARG A 287 -23.71 -5.38 6.50
N ALA A 288 -22.68 -5.74 7.25
CA ALA A 288 -21.58 -4.84 7.60
C ALA A 288 -20.26 -5.59 7.55
N ASP A 289 -19.25 -5.00 6.91
CA ASP A 289 -17.91 -5.58 6.80
C ASP A 289 -16.95 -4.85 7.74
N LEU A 290 -16.08 -5.61 8.42
CA LEU A 290 -15.10 -5.06 9.37
C LEU A 290 -13.80 -4.73 8.63
N LEU A 291 -13.31 -3.51 8.78
CA LEU A 291 -12.05 -3.02 8.21
C LEU A 291 -11.17 -2.41 9.31
N ARG A 292 -9.88 -2.20 9.02
CA ARG A 292 -8.89 -1.68 9.96
C ARG A 292 -7.93 -0.68 9.34
N GLU A 293 -7.50 0.28 10.14
CA GLU A 293 -6.40 1.20 9.84
C GLU A 293 -5.35 1.01 10.92
N GLU A 294 -4.13 0.66 10.52
CA GLU A 294 -3.06 0.21 11.40
C GLU A 294 -1.81 1.07 11.18
N PRO A 295 -1.08 1.43 12.24
CA PRO A 295 0.21 2.08 12.09
C PRO A 295 1.26 1.12 11.49
N PHE A 296 2.37 1.65 10.99
CA PHE A 296 3.54 0.82 10.65
C PHE A 296 4.20 0.19 11.89
N THR A 297 4.81 -0.99 11.72
CA THR A 297 5.44 -1.74 12.82
C THR A 297 6.87 -1.31 13.10
N ILE A 298 7.67 -1.11 12.05
CA ILE A 298 9.11 -0.85 12.16
C ILE A 298 9.39 0.65 12.21
N ALA A 299 8.92 1.41 11.23
CA ALA A 299 8.96 2.87 11.26
C ALA A 299 7.60 3.41 11.77
N ARG A 300 7.35 3.22 13.07
CA ARG A 300 6.07 3.60 13.69
C ARG A 300 5.70 5.04 13.37
N ASP A 301 4.56 5.22 12.72
CA ASP A 301 3.94 6.50 12.49
C ASP A 301 3.13 6.96 13.73
N SER A 302 2.51 8.12 13.62
CA SER A 302 1.63 8.67 14.66
C SER A 302 0.18 8.19 14.55
N LEU A 303 -0.12 7.17 13.73
CA LEU A 303 -1.49 6.71 13.54
C LEU A 303 -1.97 5.89 14.73
N ASN A 304 -3.24 6.08 15.06
CA ASN A 304 -3.92 5.22 16.03
C ASN A 304 -4.46 3.99 15.30
N TYR A 305 -4.41 2.84 15.96
CA TYR A 305 -5.12 1.66 15.48
C TYR A 305 -6.63 1.92 15.56
N LYS A 306 -7.30 1.88 14.40
CA LYS A 306 -8.76 1.98 14.29
C LYS A 306 -9.38 0.76 13.65
N LEU A 307 -10.61 0.48 14.06
CA LEU A 307 -11.51 -0.47 13.41
C LEU A 307 -12.69 0.29 12.83
N TYR A 308 -13.21 -0.20 11.71
CA TYR A 308 -14.35 0.38 11.03
C TYR A 308 -15.39 -0.70 10.72
N LEU A 309 -16.66 -0.38 10.90
CA LEU A 309 -17.76 -1.12 10.30
C LEU A 309 -18.25 -0.38 9.07
N MET A 310 -18.07 -1.00 7.91
CA MET A 310 -18.64 -0.54 6.65
C MET A 310 -20.01 -1.17 6.46
N ILE A 311 -21.05 -0.39 6.77
CA ILE A 311 -22.45 -0.81 6.80
C ILE A 311 -23.08 -0.62 5.43
N TRP A 312 -23.58 -1.70 4.83
CA TRP A 312 -24.13 -1.70 3.49
C TRP A 312 -25.58 -1.25 3.47
N LYS A 313 -25.90 -0.39 2.49
CA LYS A 313 -27.27 0.07 2.21
C LYS A 313 -27.54 0.05 0.70
N GLU A 314 -28.81 0.06 0.36
CA GLU A 314 -29.26 0.26 -1.01
C GLU A 314 -30.03 1.58 -1.13
N GLN A 315 -29.69 2.37 -2.15
CA GLN A 315 -30.39 3.60 -2.46
C GLN A 315 -30.61 3.73 -3.97
N LYS A 316 -31.87 3.73 -4.40
CA LYS A 316 -32.28 3.90 -5.81
C LYS A 316 -31.56 2.94 -6.77
N GLY A 317 -31.35 1.68 -6.36
CA GLY A 317 -30.67 0.66 -7.17
C GLY A 317 -29.14 0.74 -7.15
N ASN A 318 -28.55 1.57 -6.29
CA ASN A 318 -27.10 1.63 -6.05
C ASN A 318 -26.75 1.07 -4.67
N ARG A 319 -25.56 0.48 -4.55
CA ARG A 319 -24.93 0.16 -3.27
C ARG A 319 -24.27 1.41 -2.72
N VAL A 320 -24.55 1.71 -1.46
CA VAL A 320 -23.90 2.78 -0.70
C VAL A 320 -23.51 2.27 0.67
N THR A 321 -22.62 2.98 1.35
CA THR A 321 -22.04 2.57 2.63
C THR A 321 -22.13 3.68 3.67
N GLU A 322 -22.29 3.30 4.94
CA GLU A 322 -22.08 4.16 6.10
C GLU A 322 -20.94 3.59 6.93
N ILE A 323 -20.10 4.45 7.50
CA ILE A 323 -18.90 4.05 8.23
C ILE A 323 -19.07 4.38 9.71
N GLU A 324 -18.98 3.37 10.57
CA GLU A 324 -18.86 3.53 12.03
C GLU A 324 -17.40 3.28 12.44
N GLU A 325 -16.77 4.21 13.18
CA GLU A 325 -15.37 4.14 13.63
C GLU A 325 -15.27 3.68 15.10
N TYR A 326 -14.27 2.85 15.39
CA TYR A 326 -13.91 2.36 16.71
C TYR A 326 -12.41 2.54 16.95
N ILE A 327 -12.05 3.40 17.89
CA ILE A 327 -10.65 3.64 18.27
C ILE A 327 -10.20 2.58 19.29
N CYS A 328 -9.01 2.02 19.08
CA CYS A 328 -8.36 1.10 20.02
C CYS A 328 -7.66 1.90 21.13
N GLU A 329 -8.43 2.34 22.15
CA GLU A 329 -7.93 3.13 23.29
C GLU A 329 -7.50 2.31 24.50
#